data_AF-A0A645JGM7-F1
#
_entry.id   AF-A0A645JGM7-F1
#
_cell.length_a   1.000
_cell.length_b   1.000
_cell.length_c   1.000
_cell.angle_alpha   90.00
_cell.angle_beta   90.00
_cell.angle_gamma   90.00
#
_symmetry.space_group_name_H-M   'P 1'
#
loop_
_entity.id
_entity.type
_entity.pdbx_description
1 polymer ?
#
loop_
_entity_poly.entity_id
_entity_poly.type
_entity_poly.pdbx_seq_one_letter_code
_entity_poly.pdbx_strand_id
1 'polypeptide(L)'
;MKASVLEDMALAGQLQRSGVPFQLFVGESDVSFRMYPAGFRSLLQGFSKNLATGAAKTPLWLILLVALFFASLASVPLHLALALLRGEAIALLYASLYPVWVLALFLLGRRIGRFSPVTVLLYPLPLTFYLLIFLYSGLLRLFRCKVKWKGRAVPLER
;
A
#
# COMPACT_ATOMS: atom_id res chain seq x y z
N MET A 1 10.04 -3.28 25.05
CA MET A 1 10.03 -3.62 23.60
C MET A 1 8.92 -4.60 23.18
N LYS A 2 8.39 -5.49 24.04
CA LYS A 2 7.42 -6.55 23.65
C LYS A 2 5.95 -6.13 23.40
N ALA A 3 5.62 -4.84 23.32
CA ALA A 3 4.23 -4.36 23.27
C ALA A 3 3.89 -3.41 22.10
N SER A 4 4.88 -2.98 21.30
CA SER A 4 4.59 -2.10 20.17
C SER A 4 4.20 -2.92 18.95
N VAL A 5 3.02 -2.62 18.39
CA VAL A 5 2.51 -3.22 17.16
C VAL A 5 3.54 -3.08 16.01
N LEU A 6 4.29 -1.97 15.90
CA LEU A 6 5.45 -1.84 15.00
C LEU A 6 6.73 -1.68 15.83
N GLU A 7 7.50 -2.75 15.98
CA GLU A 7 8.79 -2.73 16.67
C GLU A 7 9.79 -1.78 15.98
N ASP A 8 9.77 -1.72 14.64
CA ASP A 8 10.67 -0.90 13.84
C ASP A 8 10.47 0.61 14.08
N MET A 9 9.22 1.06 14.15
CA MET A 9 8.90 2.47 14.43
C MET A 9 9.19 2.85 15.89
N ALA A 10 9.01 1.90 16.81
CA ALA A 10 9.35 2.11 18.21
C ALA A 10 10.88 2.21 18.39
N LEU A 11 11.65 1.39 17.68
CA LEU A 11 13.11 1.45 17.64
C LEU A 11 13.59 2.77 17.05
N ALA A 12 13.05 3.19 15.90
CA ALA A 12 13.38 4.48 15.29
C ALA A 12 13.11 5.65 16.24
N GLY A 13 11.97 5.63 16.94
CA GLY A 13 11.64 6.64 17.95
C GLY A 13 12.62 6.64 19.14
N GLN A 14 13.14 5.48 19.55
CA GLN A 14 14.13 5.40 20.62
C GLN A 14 15.52 5.89 20.17
N LEU A 15 15.94 5.54 18.95
CA LEU A 15 17.18 6.02 18.36
C LEU A 15 17.17 7.55 18.24
N GLN A 16 16.05 8.11 17.78
CA GLN A 16 15.88 9.56 17.69
C GLN A 16 15.94 10.24 19.07
N ARG A 17 15.30 9.66 20.10
CA ARG A 17 15.34 10.18 21.49
C ARG A 17 16.72 10.08 22.13
N SER A 18 17.51 9.08 21.75
CA SER A 18 18.88 8.87 22.25
C SER A 18 19.93 9.64 21.45
N GLY A 19 19.51 10.43 20.45
CA GLY A 19 20.42 11.23 19.62
C GLY A 19 21.30 10.40 18.70
N VAL A 20 20.99 9.11 18.50
CA VAL A 20 21.77 8.22 17.64
C VAL A 20 21.36 8.49 16.18
N PRO A 21 22.27 8.93 15.31
CA PRO A 21 21.96 9.11 13.90
C PRO A 21 21.71 7.74 13.26
N PHE A 22 20.67 7.66 12.44
CA PHE A 22 20.37 6.47 11.66
C PHE A 22 19.97 6.86 10.25
N GLN A 23 20.18 5.95 9.31
CA GLN A 23 19.79 6.09 7.91
C GLN A 23 18.89 4.92 7.52
N LEU A 24 17.88 5.20 6.70
CA LEU A 24 17.00 4.19 6.12
C LEU A 24 17.42 3.93 4.69
N PHE A 25 17.69 2.67 4.38
CA PHE A 25 18.07 2.24 3.04
C PHE A 25 16.92 1.47 2.39
N VAL A 26 16.66 1.78 1.12
CA VAL A 26 15.75 1.01 0.27
C VAL A 26 16.63 -0.10 -0.31
N GLY A 27 16.59 -1.29 0.29
CA GLY A 27 17.57 -2.37 0.14
C GLY A 27 18.16 -2.56 -1.27
N GLU A 28 19.45 -2.88 -1.33
CA GLU A 28 20.21 -3.06 -2.58
C GLU A 28 20.23 -4.53 -3.05
N SER A 29 20.90 -4.80 -4.16
CA SER A 29 20.99 -6.13 -4.79
C SER A 29 21.45 -7.25 -3.86
N ASP A 30 22.16 -6.90 -2.79
CA ASP A 30 22.82 -7.83 -1.89
C ASP A 30 21.88 -8.36 -0.80
N VAL A 31 20.72 -7.72 -0.59
CA VAL A 31 19.75 -8.12 0.44
C VAL A 31 18.35 -8.17 -0.15
N SER A 32 17.85 -9.40 -0.36
CA SER A 32 16.48 -9.64 -0.81
C SER A 32 15.64 -10.26 0.30
N PHE A 33 14.45 -9.71 0.56
CA PHE A 33 13.51 -10.25 1.54
C PHE A 33 12.11 -10.43 0.94
N ARG A 34 11.47 -11.57 1.24
CA ARG A 34 10.08 -11.82 0.87
C ARG A 34 9.15 -11.45 2.02
N MET A 35 8.42 -10.36 1.86
CA MET A 35 7.59 -9.77 2.92
C MET A 35 6.46 -10.69 3.44
N TYR A 36 5.82 -11.47 2.56
CA TYR A 36 4.68 -12.35 2.91
C TYR A 36 4.85 -13.77 2.37
N PRO A 37 5.73 -14.59 2.98
CA PRO A 37 5.98 -15.96 2.51
C PRO A 37 4.79 -16.89 2.79
N ALA A 38 4.03 -16.64 3.84
CA ALA A 38 2.85 -17.42 4.25
C ALA A 38 1.57 -17.10 3.45
N GLY A 39 1.69 -16.38 2.34
CA GLY A 39 0.61 -16.14 1.37
C GLY A 39 -0.42 -15.10 1.80
N PHE A 40 -1.61 -15.19 1.19
CA PHE A 40 -2.64 -14.16 1.18
C PHE A 40 -3.14 -13.74 2.57
N ARG A 41 -3.32 -14.71 3.47
CA ARG A 41 -3.76 -14.44 4.85
C ARG A 41 -2.75 -13.60 5.63
N SER A 42 -1.45 -13.85 5.42
CA SER A 42 -0.37 -13.07 6.03
C SER A 42 -0.30 -11.66 5.44
N LEU A 43 -0.57 -11.51 4.14
CA LEU A 43 -0.65 -10.22 3.46
C LEU A 43 -1.79 -9.38 4.04
N LEU A 44 -3.01 -9.94 4.11
CA LEU A 44 -4.18 -9.28 4.69
C LEU A 44 -3.90 -8.78 6.12
N GLN A 45 -3.39 -9.67 6.97
CA GLN A 45 -3.08 -9.31 8.36
C GLN A 45 -2.01 -8.21 8.43
N GLY A 46 -0.94 -8.31 7.64
CA GLY A 46 0.13 -7.31 7.59
C GLY A 46 -0.36 -5.93 7.16
N PHE A 47 -1.15 -5.87 6.08
CA PHE A 47 -1.72 -4.62 5.59
C PHE A 47 -2.71 -4.01 6.57
N SER A 48 -3.64 -4.80 7.15
CA SER A 48 -4.57 -4.28 8.17
C SER A 48 -3.85 -3.69 9.37
N LYS A 49 -2.76 -4.32 9.82
CA LYS A 49 -1.92 -3.86 10.93
C LYS A 49 -1.23 -2.52 10.59
N ASN A 50 -0.57 -2.45 9.44
CA ASN A 50 0.17 -1.26 9.02
C ASN A 50 -0.76 -0.07 8.79
N LEU A 51 -1.93 -0.30 8.21
CA LEU A 51 -2.92 0.75 7.98
C LEU A 51 -3.52 1.30 9.27
N ALA A 52 -3.83 0.42 10.24
CA ALA A 52 -4.39 0.83 11.52
C ALA A 52 -3.43 1.74 12.32
N THR A 53 -2.14 1.42 12.32
CA THR A 53 -1.12 2.17 13.07
C THR A 53 -0.56 3.36 12.29
N GLY A 54 -0.36 3.22 10.97
CA GLY A 54 0.26 4.24 10.11
C GLY A 54 -0.64 5.44 9.84
N ALA A 55 -1.93 5.21 9.56
CA ALA A 55 -2.86 6.30 9.23
C ALA A 55 -3.10 7.27 10.39
N ALA A 56 -3.01 6.81 11.64
CA ALA A 56 -3.20 7.65 12.83
C ALA A 56 -2.04 8.65 13.05
N LYS A 57 -0.85 8.33 12.55
CA LYS A 57 0.37 9.13 12.77
C LYS A 57 0.80 9.93 11.53
N THR A 58 0.07 9.82 10.43
CA THR A 58 0.38 10.49 9.17
C THR A 58 -0.39 11.81 9.08
N PRO A 59 0.24 12.94 8.73
CA PRO A 59 -0.45 14.21 8.59
C PRO A 59 -1.48 14.17 7.45
N LEU A 60 -2.63 14.84 7.65
CA LEU A 60 -3.78 14.81 6.73
C LEU A 60 -3.41 15.15 5.27
N TRP A 61 -2.51 16.11 5.06
CA TRP A 61 -2.11 16.52 3.70
C TRP A 61 -1.40 15.40 2.93
N LEU A 62 -0.58 14.58 3.61
CA LEU A 62 0.05 13.39 2.99
C LEU A 62 -1.00 12.34 2.65
N ILE A 63 -1.99 12.15 3.53
CA ILE A 63 -3.10 11.21 3.28
C ILE A 63 -3.86 11.66 2.03
N LEU A 64 -4.16 12.95 1.88
CA LEU A 64 -4.81 13.50 0.69
C LEU A 64 -3.98 13.29 -0.57
N LEU A 65 -2.67 13.52 -0.51
CA LEU A 65 -1.78 13.35 -1.66
C LEU A 65 -1.72 11.88 -2.12
N VAL A 66 -1.64 10.95 -1.16
CA VAL A 66 -1.71 9.51 -1.43
C VAL A 66 -3.08 9.15 -2.01
N ALA A 67 -4.18 9.64 -1.43
CA ALA A 67 -5.52 9.38 -1.94
C ALA A 67 -5.70 9.88 -3.38
N LEU A 68 -5.19 11.08 -3.69
CA LEU A 68 -5.22 11.63 -5.05
C LEU A 68 -4.39 10.80 -6.02
N PHE A 69 -3.22 10.33 -5.60
CA PHE A 69 -2.38 9.44 -6.39
C PHE A 69 -3.11 8.13 -6.72
N PHE A 70 -3.71 7.47 -5.72
CA PHE A 70 -4.50 6.26 -5.92
C PHE A 70 -5.74 6.50 -6.79
N ALA A 71 -6.43 7.63 -6.61
CA ALA A 71 -7.59 8.01 -7.43
C ALA A 71 -7.19 8.21 -8.89
N SER A 72 -6.04 8.85 -9.15
CA SER A 72 -5.50 9.03 -10.50
C SER A 72 -5.10 7.69 -11.15
N LEU A 73 -4.53 6.77 -10.37
CA LEU A 73 -4.22 5.41 -10.83
C LEU A 73 -5.47 4.63 -11.24
N ALA A 74 -6.54 4.76 -10.45
CA ALA A 74 -7.81 4.07 -10.65
C ALA A 74 -8.66 4.69 -11.76
N SER A 75 -8.55 5.99 -11.98
CA SER A 75 -9.41 6.71 -12.94
C SER A 75 -9.19 6.23 -14.37
N VAL A 76 -7.93 6.04 -14.79
CA VAL A 76 -7.60 5.67 -16.17
C VAL A 76 -8.23 4.33 -16.62
N PRO A 77 -8.03 3.19 -15.92
CA PRO A 77 -8.62 1.93 -16.33
C PRO A 77 -10.15 1.93 -16.22
N LEU A 78 -10.70 2.62 -15.22
CA LEU A 78 -12.15 2.73 -15.03
C LEU A 78 -12.81 3.49 -16.19
N HIS A 79 -12.32 4.68 -16.51
CA HIS A 79 -12.88 5.51 -17.58
C HIS A 79 -12.58 4.93 -18.96
N LEU A 80 -11.45 4.24 -19.14
CA LEU A 80 -11.17 3.48 -20.36
C LEU A 80 -12.25 2.41 -20.59
N ALA A 81 -12.53 1.58 -19.57
CA ALA A 81 -13.55 0.54 -19.66
C ALA A 81 -14.95 1.13 -19.94
N LEU A 82 -15.34 2.18 -19.23
CA LEU A 82 -16.63 2.84 -19.43
C LEU A 82 -16.76 3.48 -20.82
N ALA A 83 -15.72 4.17 -21.30
CA ALA A 83 -15.73 4.81 -22.61
C ALA A 83 -15.78 3.79 -23.76
N LEU A 84 -15.05 2.66 -23.62
CA LEU A 84 -15.12 1.56 -24.60
C LEU A 84 -16.51 0.92 -24.64
N LEU A 85 -17.16 0.70 -23.49
CA LEU A 85 -18.51 0.15 -23.42
C LEU A 85 -19.56 1.09 -24.04
N ARG A 86 -19.33 2.41 -23.97
CA ARG A 86 -20.21 3.43 -24.54
C ARG A 86 -19.87 3.82 -25.99
N GLY A 87 -18.75 3.33 -26.53
CA GLY A 87 -18.27 3.69 -27.86
C GLY A 87 -17.82 5.16 -27.99
N GLU A 88 -17.40 5.78 -26.89
CA GLU A 88 -17.02 7.20 -26.87
C GLU A 88 -15.59 7.41 -27.39
N ALA A 89 -15.37 8.47 -28.18
CA ALA A 89 -14.04 8.82 -28.69
C ALA A 89 -13.01 9.13 -27.59
N ILE A 90 -13.48 9.51 -26.39
CA ILE A 90 -12.61 9.74 -25.22
C ILE A 90 -11.86 8.48 -24.78
N ALA A 91 -12.30 7.29 -25.21
CA ALA A 91 -11.58 6.04 -24.99
C ALA A 91 -10.15 6.10 -25.53
N LEU A 92 -9.90 6.79 -26.64
CA LEU A 92 -8.56 6.95 -27.21
C LEU A 92 -7.61 7.72 -26.28
N LEU A 93 -8.12 8.72 -25.57
CA LEU A 93 -7.35 9.46 -24.58
C LEU A 93 -6.98 8.57 -23.40
N TYR A 94 -7.94 7.82 -22.83
CA TYR A 94 -7.62 6.92 -21.72
C TYR A 94 -6.73 5.74 -22.14
N ALA A 95 -6.87 5.28 -23.38
CA ALA A 95 -6.01 4.25 -23.95
C ALA A 95 -4.56 4.74 -24.09
N SER A 96 -4.32 6.01 -24.40
CA SER A 96 -2.98 6.60 -24.46
C SER A 96 -2.39 6.91 -23.07
N LEU A 97 -3.24 7.23 -22.08
CA LEU A 97 -2.80 7.45 -20.70
C LEU A 97 -2.45 6.14 -19.96
N TYR A 98 -3.07 5.02 -20.33
CA TYR A 98 -2.79 3.72 -19.71
C TYR A 98 -1.31 3.31 -19.75
N PRO A 99 -0.62 3.31 -20.92
CA PRO A 99 0.80 2.98 -20.99
C PRO A 99 1.68 3.97 -20.24
N VAL A 100 1.28 5.25 -20.12
CA VAL A 100 2.00 6.24 -19.30
C VAL A 100 2.02 5.81 -17.83
N TRP A 101 0.89 5.35 -17.30
CA TRP A 101 0.83 4.80 -15.94
C TRP A 101 1.60 3.50 -15.79
N VAL A 102 1.50 2.59 -16.75
CA VAL A 102 2.29 1.33 -16.74
C VAL A 102 3.78 1.65 -16.69
N LEU A 103 4.26 2.60 -17.50
CA LEU A 103 5.67 3.02 -17.49
C LEU A 103 6.05 3.66 -16.17
N ALA A 104 5.24 4.59 -15.64
CA ALA A 104 5.50 5.24 -14.36
C ALA A 104 5.60 4.20 -13.22
N LEU A 105 4.67 3.25 -13.17
CA LEU A 105 4.68 2.16 -12.18
C LEU A 105 5.84 1.20 -12.38
N PHE A 106 6.27 0.96 -13.62
CA PHE A 106 7.43 0.12 -13.91
C PHE A 106 8.71 0.77 -13.37
N LEU A 107 8.90 2.06 -13.63
CA LEU A 107 10.06 2.82 -13.15
C LEU A 107 10.09 2.90 -11.62
N LEU A 108 8.94 3.20 -11.00
CA LEU A 108 8.80 3.23 -9.54
C LEU A 108 9.01 1.84 -8.93
N GLY A 109 8.41 0.81 -9.52
CA GLY A 109 8.50 -0.57 -9.06
C GLY A 109 9.94 -1.06 -9.01
N ARG A 110 10.75 -0.75 -10.04
CA ARG A 110 12.17 -1.14 -10.09
C ARG A 110 13.02 -0.56 -8.97
N ARG A 111 12.64 0.58 -8.37
CA ARG A 111 13.35 1.17 -7.22
C ARG A 111 12.95 0.54 -5.89
N ILE A 112 11.74 -0.01 -5.80
CA ILE A 112 11.18 -0.55 -4.56
C ILE A 112 11.45 -2.05 -4.45
N GLY A 113 11.46 -2.77 -5.57
CA GLY A 113 11.72 -4.21 -5.58
C GLY A 113 11.62 -4.85 -6.96
N ARG A 114 11.68 -6.18 -6.98
CA ARG A 114 11.49 -6.98 -8.20
C ARG A 114 10.03 -7.37 -8.36
N PHE A 115 9.33 -6.62 -9.21
CA PHE A 115 7.96 -6.93 -9.64
C PHE A 115 7.97 -7.48 -11.07
N SER A 116 7.08 -8.44 -11.35
CA SER A 116 6.91 -8.95 -12.71
C SER A 116 6.35 -7.83 -13.61
N PRO A 117 6.89 -7.61 -14.82
CA PRO A 117 6.33 -6.66 -15.78
C PRO A 117 4.85 -6.92 -16.08
N VAL A 118 4.42 -8.18 -16.04
CA VAL A 118 3.01 -8.58 -16.22
C VAL A 118 2.12 -8.02 -15.11
N THR A 119 2.61 -8.02 -13.86
CA THR A 119 1.87 -7.45 -12.73
C THR A 119 1.72 -5.93 -12.86
N VAL A 120 2.73 -5.26 -13.43
CA VAL A 120 2.68 -3.81 -13.70
C VAL A 120 1.74 -3.50 -14.86
N LEU A 121 1.77 -4.31 -15.92
CA LEU A 121 0.85 -4.17 -17.04
C LEU A 121 -0.60 -4.38 -16.60
N LEU A 122 -0.84 -5.34 -15.70
CA LEU A 122 -2.16 -5.64 -15.13
C LEU A 122 -2.39 -4.93 -13.79
N TYR A 123 -1.77 -3.76 -13.55
CA TYR A 123 -1.88 -3.05 -12.28
C TYR A 123 -3.31 -2.75 -11.79
N PRO A 124 -4.37 -2.63 -12.63
CA PRO A 124 -5.72 -2.42 -12.13
C PRO A 124 -6.20 -3.56 -11.21
N LEU A 125 -5.68 -4.78 -11.41
CA LEU A 125 -6.00 -5.95 -10.59
C LEU A 125 -5.42 -5.85 -9.16
N PRO A 126 -4.09 -5.70 -8.94
CA PRO A 126 -3.53 -5.50 -7.61
C PRO A 126 -4.00 -4.18 -6.98
N LEU A 127 -4.29 -3.13 -7.78
CA LEU A 127 -4.87 -1.89 -7.29
C LEU A 127 -6.25 -2.12 -6.66
N THR A 128 -7.16 -2.76 -7.40
CA THR A 128 -8.49 -3.11 -6.89
C THR A 128 -8.39 -3.99 -5.65
N PHE A 129 -7.52 -4.99 -5.69
CA PHE A 129 -7.26 -5.86 -4.55
C PHE A 129 -6.80 -5.06 -3.32
N TYR A 130 -5.84 -4.17 -3.48
CA TYR A 130 -5.36 -3.30 -2.39
C TYR A 130 -6.47 -2.39 -1.84
N LEU A 131 -7.26 -1.76 -2.71
CA LEU A 131 -8.37 -0.90 -2.29
C LEU A 131 -9.44 -1.67 -1.51
N LEU A 132 -9.75 -2.91 -1.90
CA LEU A 132 -10.67 -3.78 -1.15
C LEU A 132 -10.12 -4.12 0.24
N ILE A 133 -8.82 -4.43 0.35
CA ILE A 133 -8.19 -4.68 1.65
C ILE A 133 -8.20 -3.42 2.51
N PHE A 134 -7.90 -2.27 1.90
CA PHE A 134 -7.90 -0.98 2.57
C PHE A 134 -9.29 -0.66 3.14
N LEU A 135 -10.34 -0.81 2.33
CA LEU A 135 -11.73 -0.63 2.76
C LEU A 135 -12.10 -1.63 3.86
N TYR A 136 -11.81 -2.92 3.68
CA TYR A 136 -12.08 -3.95 4.68
C TYR A 136 -11.40 -3.64 6.02
N SER A 137 -10.12 -3.25 5.97
CA SER A 137 -9.33 -2.91 7.16
C SER A 137 -9.84 -1.63 7.83
N GLY A 138 -10.24 -0.63 7.04
CA GLY A 138 -10.86 0.60 7.52
C GLY A 138 -12.19 0.35 8.21
N LEU A 139 -13.07 -0.46 7.60
CA LEU A 139 -14.34 -0.87 8.17
C LEU A 139 -14.13 -1.64 9.49
N LEU A 140 -13.22 -2.60 9.51
CA LEU A 140 -12.93 -3.38 10.72
C LEU A 140 -12.46 -2.49 11.88
N ARG A 141 -11.74 -1.41 11.58
CA ARG A 141 -11.31 -0.39 12.55
C ARG A 141 -12.47 0.52 12.99
N LEU A 142 -13.28 1.01 12.05
CA LEU A 142 -14.47 1.83 12.32
C LEU A 142 -15.48 1.07 13.20
N PHE A 143 -15.69 -0.20 12.93
CA PHE A 143 -16.55 -1.10 13.73
C PHE A 143 -15.88 -1.66 15.00
N ARG A 144 -14.67 -1.19 15.35
CA ARG A 144 -13.91 -1.58 16.56
C ARG A 144 -13.75 -3.10 16.73
N CYS A 145 -13.70 -3.85 15.64
CA CYS A 145 -13.55 -5.30 15.72
C CYS A 145 -12.11 -5.64 16.13
N LYS A 146 -11.96 -6.47 17.17
CA LYS A 146 -10.66 -6.93 17.68
C LYS A 146 -9.94 -7.71 16.57
N VAL A 147 -8.85 -7.15 16.04
CA VAL A 147 -8.01 -7.85 15.06
C VAL A 147 -7.22 -8.95 15.79
N LYS A 148 -7.51 -10.22 15.50
CA LYS A 148 -6.73 -11.35 16.02
C LYS A 148 -5.38 -11.40 15.30
N TRP A 149 -4.28 -11.12 16.01
CA TRP A 149 -2.92 -11.22 15.48
C TRP A 149 -2.22 -12.44 16.06
N LYS A 150 -1.86 -13.44 15.23
CA LYS A 150 -1.14 -14.67 15.63
C LYS A 150 -1.60 -15.28 16.97
N GLY A 151 -2.91 -15.47 17.15
CA GLY A 151 -3.48 -16.09 18.35
C GLY A 151 -3.48 -15.21 19.62
N ARG A 152 -2.98 -13.98 19.56
CA ARG A 152 -3.06 -13.01 20.66
C ARG A 152 -3.93 -11.82 20.26
N ALA A 153 -4.88 -11.46 21.12
CA ALA A 153 -5.63 -10.22 20.96
C ALA A 153 -4.72 -9.07 21.37
N VAL A 154 -4.24 -8.29 20.40
CA VAL A 154 -3.52 -7.06 20.71
C VAL A 154 -4.56 -5.94 20.72
N PRO A 155 -4.82 -5.30 21.87
CA PRO A 155 -5.65 -4.11 21.89
C PRO A 155 -4.95 -3.02 21.06
N LEU A 156 -5.72 -2.37 20.19
CA LEU A 156 -5.29 -1.13 19.53
C LEU A 156 -5.22 -0.08 20.64
N GLU A 157 -4.06 0.06 21.27
CA GLU A 157 -3.80 1.18 22.20
C GLU A 157 -3.84 2.51 21.44
N ARG A 158 -4.31 3.52 22.18
CA ARG A 158 -4.72 4.87 21.74
C ARG A 158 -3.68 5.60 20.89
#